data_AF-A0A6V7NKU2-F1
#
_entry.id   AF-A0A6V7NKU2-F1
#
_cell.length_a   1.000
_cell.length_b   1.000
_cell.length_c   1.000
_cell.angle_alpha   90.00
_cell.angle_beta   90.00
_cell.angle_gamma   90.00
#
_symmetry.space_group_name_H-M   'P 1'
#
loop_
_entity.id
_entity.type
_entity.pdbx_description
1 polymer ?
#
loop_
_entity_poly.entity_id
_entity_poly.type
_entity_poly.pdbx_seq_one_letter_code
_entity_poly.pdbx_strand_id
1 'polypeptide(L)'
;MVRKAIILFLHTQMMQVPTPLTEKEKMLANYVPVFVRLPLGVITANNRFEKPEELRKQLKQLREAKVDGVMIDVWWGIIEATGDKVDIPIPQWVRDIGVKDPGIFYTNRKGTRDQEYLSMEVDNQPIFKGRTAVQCYDKYLEADFKATAAKTGHPEWELPDDAGEYNDTPDATKFFAEDRTYTTEKGKFFLTWYSDKLIEHADQILDEANQAFLGCKMKLAAKVCII
;
A
#
# COMPACT_ATOMS: atom_id res chain seq x y z
N MET A 1 45.14 -28.12 -57.63
CA MET A 1 44.46 -28.74 -56.46
C MET A 1 45.21 -28.28 -55.21
N VAL A 2 44.83 -27.13 -54.65
CA VAL A 2 45.55 -26.47 -53.55
C VAL A 2 44.87 -26.85 -52.23
N ARG A 3 45.54 -27.64 -51.38
CA ARG A 3 45.08 -27.91 -50.01
C ARG A 3 45.60 -26.79 -49.11
N LYS A 4 44.74 -25.80 -48.81
CA LYS A 4 45.00 -24.78 -47.79
C LYS A 4 44.80 -25.41 -46.41
N ALA A 5 45.86 -25.46 -45.62
CA ALA A 5 45.79 -25.82 -44.20
C ALA A 5 45.04 -24.71 -43.44
N ILE A 6 43.98 -25.09 -42.75
CA ILE A 6 43.28 -24.24 -41.80
C ILE A 6 44.12 -24.24 -40.52
N ILE A 7 44.81 -23.13 -40.25
CA ILE A 7 45.44 -22.90 -38.95
C ILE A 7 44.34 -22.39 -38.02
N LEU A 8 43.88 -23.28 -37.13
CA LEU A 8 42.94 -22.93 -36.07
C LEU A 8 43.71 -22.16 -34.99
N PHE A 9 43.53 -20.84 -34.90
CA PHE A 9 43.97 -20.07 -33.75
C PHE A 9 43.02 -20.36 -32.57
N LEU A 10 43.42 -21.27 -31.70
CA LEU A 10 42.83 -21.39 -30.36
C LEU A 10 43.32 -20.18 -29.55
N HIS A 11 42.50 -19.13 -29.49
CA HIS A 11 42.69 -18.06 -28.52
C HIS A 11 42.30 -18.62 -27.15
N THR A 12 43.27 -19.13 -26.41
CA THR A 12 43.10 -19.51 -25.00
C THR A 12 42.72 -18.25 -24.24
N GLN A 13 41.42 -17.99 -24.05
CA GLN A 13 41.01 -17.04 -23.03
C GLN A 13 41.47 -17.61 -21.71
N MET A 14 42.48 -16.98 -21.12
CA MET A 14 42.84 -17.27 -19.74
C MET A 14 41.59 -17.05 -18.89
N MET A 15 41.10 -18.11 -18.25
CA MET A 15 40.13 -17.98 -17.18
C MET A 15 40.74 -17.07 -16.13
N GLN A 16 40.33 -15.81 -16.09
CA GLN A 16 40.72 -14.90 -15.02
C GLN A 16 40.16 -15.46 -13.72
N VAL A 17 41.04 -15.87 -12.82
CA VAL A 17 40.67 -16.19 -11.44
C VAL A 17 40.05 -14.92 -10.85
N PRO A 18 38.82 -14.94 -10.31
CA PRO A 18 38.21 -13.77 -9.71
C PRO A 18 39.16 -13.20 -8.66
N THR A 19 39.55 -11.94 -8.83
CA THR A 19 40.45 -11.29 -7.88
C THR A 19 39.74 -11.23 -6.52
N PRO A 20 40.39 -11.63 -5.41
CA PRO A 20 39.79 -11.54 -4.09
C PRO A 20 39.38 -10.11 -3.77
N LEU A 21 38.15 -9.92 -3.32
CA LEU A 21 37.68 -8.61 -2.87
C LEU A 21 38.59 -8.07 -1.76
N THR A 22 38.93 -6.80 -1.86
CA THR A 22 39.58 -6.04 -0.79
C THR A 22 38.69 -5.99 0.45
N GLU A 23 39.28 -5.77 1.63
CA GLU A 23 38.50 -5.62 2.87
C GLU A 23 37.46 -4.50 2.77
N LYS A 24 37.79 -3.41 2.08
CA LYS A 24 36.87 -2.29 1.84
C LYS A 24 35.67 -2.70 0.98
N GLU A 25 35.90 -3.48 -0.07
CA GLU A 25 34.81 -4.00 -0.92
C GLU A 25 33.94 -5.00 -0.17
N LYS A 26 34.54 -5.85 0.69
CA LYS A 26 33.79 -6.75 1.58
C LYS A 26 32.93 -5.97 2.56
N MET A 27 33.45 -4.90 3.16
CA MET A 27 32.67 -4.05 4.07
C MET A 27 31.55 -3.31 3.32
N LEU A 28 31.82 -2.81 2.12
CA LEU A 28 30.82 -2.11 1.31
C LEU A 28 29.70 -3.06 0.83
N ALA A 29 30.00 -4.33 0.56
CA ALA A 29 29.00 -5.33 0.23
C ALA A 29 27.99 -5.59 1.38
N ASN A 30 28.37 -5.29 2.62
CA ASN A 30 27.52 -5.39 3.80
C ASN A 30 26.84 -4.06 4.18
N TYR A 31 27.02 -3.00 3.37
CA TYR A 31 26.45 -1.69 3.65
C TYR A 31 24.92 -1.72 3.56
N VAL A 32 24.25 -1.21 4.58
CA VAL A 32 22.79 -1.04 4.60
C VAL A 32 22.47 0.45 4.54
N PRO A 33 21.78 0.92 3.48
CA PRO A 33 21.48 2.33 3.34
C PRO A 33 20.46 2.79 4.38
N VAL A 34 20.69 3.97 4.95
CA VAL A 34 19.84 4.60 5.96
C VAL A 34 19.09 5.77 5.34
N PHE A 35 17.76 5.74 5.47
CA PHE A 35 16.87 6.80 5.02
C PHE A 35 16.13 7.43 6.20
N VAL A 36 15.90 8.74 6.13
CA VAL A 36 15.15 9.47 7.16
C VAL A 36 13.84 10.00 6.60
N ARG A 37 12.73 9.72 7.27
CA ARG A 37 11.42 10.29 6.90
C ARG A 37 11.40 11.78 7.25
N LEU A 38 10.97 12.61 6.29
CA LEU A 38 10.74 14.02 6.55
C LEU A 38 9.50 14.24 7.43
N PRO A 39 9.39 15.38 8.12
CA PRO A 39 8.19 15.72 8.89
C PRO A 39 6.93 15.72 8.02
N LEU A 40 5.80 15.34 8.61
CA LEU A 40 4.49 15.56 7.99
C LEU A 40 4.28 17.07 7.79
N GLY A 41 3.69 17.46 6.67
CA GLY A 41 3.38 18.87 6.38
C GLY A 41 4.56 19.72 5.90
N VAL A 42 5.67 19.12 5.46
CA VAL A 42 6.75 19.83 4.71
C VAL A 42 6.14 20.63 3.55
N ILE A 43 5.22 20.01 2.83
CA ILE A 43 4.28 20.70 1.95
C ILE A 43 2.96 20.83 2.70
N THR A 44 2.45 22.05 2.80
CA THR A 44 1.16 22.32 3.44
C THR A 44 0.01 21.84 2.56
N ALA A 45 -1.17 21.63 3.16
CA ALA A 45 -2.41 21.28 2.45
C ALA A 45 -2.84 22.28 1.36
N ASN A 46 -2.25 23.48 1.30
CA ASN A 46 -2.47 24.45 0.22
C ASN A 46 -1.41 24.37 -0.88
N ASN A 47 -0.69 23.24 -0.97
CA ASN A 47 0.43 23.02 -1.89
C ASN A 47 1.53 24.09 -1.77
N ARG A 48 1.89 24.49 -0.53
CA ARG A 48 2.96 25.46 -0.27
C ARG A 48 4.09 24.87 0.55
N PHE A 49 5.32 25.20 0.17
CA PHE A 49 6.53 24.89 0.93
C PHE A 49 6.96 26.12 1.76
N GLU A 50 6.50 26.18 3.01
CA GLU A 50 6.58 27.42 3.81
C GLU A 50 7.92 27.59 4.56
N LYS A 51 8.66 26.50 4.78
CA LYS A 51 9.87 26.49 5.64
C LYS A 51 11.12 25.91 4.94
N PRO A 52 11.52 26.44 3.76
CA PRO A 52 12.63 25.88 3.00
C PRO A 52 13.99 25.97 3.71
N GLU A 53 14.28 27.08 4.38
CA GLU A 53 15.57 27.27 5.05
C GLU A 53 15.72 26.40 6.30
N GLU A 54 14.63 26.19 7.04
CA GLU A 54 14.60 25.29 8.20
C GLU A 54 14.89 23.84 7.76
N LEU A 55 14.18 23.37 6.73
CA LEU A 55 14.40 22.03 6.17
C LEU A 55 15.82 21.89 5.60
N ARG A 56 16.33 22.92 4.91
CA ARG A 56 17.69 22.91 4.35
C ARG A 56 18.74 22.74 5.44
N LYS A 57 18.57 23.39 6.59
CA LYS A 57 19.46 23.22 7.75
C LYS A 57 19.42 21.78 8.28
N GLN A 58 18.23 21.20 8.42
CA GLN A 58 18.06 19.81 8.86
C GLN A 58 18.70 18.82 7.86
N LEU A 59 18.49 19.00 6.56
CA LEU A 59 19.08 18.15 5.52
C LEU A 59 20.61 18.22 5.49
N LYS A 60 21.21 19.38 5.81
CA LYS A 60 22.67 19.49 5.96
C LYS A 60 23.18 18.62 7.10
N GLN A 61 22.49 18.63 8.25
CA GLN A 61 22.84 17.79 9.39
C GLN A 61 22.72 16.29 9.04
N LEU A 62 21.69 15.88 8.30
CA LEU A 62 21.54 14.49 7.83
C LEU A 62 22.67 14.07 6.89
N ARG A 63 23.09 14.98 5.98
CA ARG A 63 24.23 14.73 5.09
C ARG A 63 25.54 14.60 5.86
N GLU A 64 25.78 15.45 6.85
CA GLU A 64 26.97 15.36 7.73
C GLU A 64 26.98 14.05 8.52
N ALA A 65 25.81 13.55 8.91
CA ALA A 65 25.62 12.24 9.52
C ALA A 65 25.72 11.05 8.54
N LYS A 66 26.02 11.30 7.25
CA LYS A 66 26.16 10.29 6.19
C LYS A 66 24.88 9.46 5.93
N VAL A 67 23.70 10.06 6.11
CA VAL A 67 22.43 9.47 5.68
C VAL A 67 22.37 9.37 4.15
N ASP A 68 21.90 8.25 3.62
CA ASP A 68 21.86 7.98 2.16
C ASP A 68 20.75 8.74 1.44
N GLY A 69 19.62 8.96 2.11
CA GLY A 69 18.48 9.64 1.50
C GLY A 69 17.36 9.99 2.47
N VAL A 70 16.29 10.54 1.91
CA VAL A 70 15.09 10.91 2.66
C VAL A 70 13.85 10.32 2.02
N MET A 71 12.81 10.11 2.82
CA MET A 71 11.49 9.71 2.37
C MET A 71 10.49 10.84 2.65
N ILE A 72 9.63 11.15 1.69
CA ILE A 72 8.58 12.17 1.78
C ILE A 72 7.27 11.60 1.25
N ASP A 73 6.15 11.95 1.89
CA ASP A 73 4.83 11.61 1.40
C ASP A 73 4.41 12.59 0.28
N VAL A 74 4.03 12.05 -0.88
CA VAL A 74 3.43 12.80 -1.99
C VAL A 74 1.91 12.62 -1.89
N TRP A 75 1.24 13.61 -1.31
CA TRP A 75 -0.18 13.53 -0.98
C TRP A 75 -1.06 13.75 -2.22
N TRP A 76 -1.86 12.76 -2.60
CA TRP A 76 -2.77 12.83 -3.74
C TRP A 76 -3.68 14.06 -3.69
N GLY A 77 -4.39 14.27 -2.58
CA GLY A 77 -5.28 15.43 -2.38
C GLY A 77 -4.59 16.81 -2.35
N ILE A 78 -3.25 16.88 -2.35
CA ILE A 78 -2.50 18.14 -2.57
C ILE A 78 -2.17 18.33 -4.06
N ILE A 79 -1.83 17.25 -4.76
CA ILE A 79 -1.33 17.29 -6.14
C ILE A 79 -2.46 17.34 -7.17
N GLU A 80 -3.50 16.53 -7.02
CA GLU A 80 -4.60 16.45 -7.99
C GLU A 80 -5.76 17.41 -7.71
N ALA A 81 -5.67 18.21 -6.65
CA ALA A 81 -6.66 19.24 -6.33
C ALA A 81 -6.87 20.28 -7.45
N THR A 82 -6.00 20.34 -8.47
CA THR A 82 -6.08 21.30 -9.59
C THR A 82 -5.93 20.70 -11.00
N GLY A 83 -5.86 19.37 -11.17
CA GLY A 83 -5.65 18.71 -12.47
C GLY A 83 -6.96 18.26 -13.15
N ASP A 84 -6.93 17.95 -14.46
CA ASP A 84 -8.06 17.34 -15.18
C ASP A 84 -8.44 16.03 -14.49
N LYS A 85 -9.52 16.08 -13.71
CA LYS A 85 -10.08 14.98 -12.94
C LYS A 85 -10.36 13.80 -13.87
N VAL A 86 -9.59 12.72 -13.76
CA VAL A 86 -10.17 11.39 -13.98
C VAL A 86 -10.98 11.09 -12.72
N ASP A 87 -12.16 11.70 -12.67
CA ASP A 87 -13.12 11.53 -11.58
C ASP A 87 -13.63 10.09 -11.67
N ILE A 88 -13.10 9.20 -10.83
CA ILE A 88 -13.83 8.03 -10.36
C ILE A 88 -14.42 8.46 -9.01
N PRO A 89 -15.52 9.24 -9.01
CA PRO A 89 -16.04 9.78 -7.78
C PRO A 89 -16.51 8.64 -6.89
N ILE A 90 -16.37 8.81 -5.57
CA ILE A 90 -17.12 7.99 -4.63
C ILE A 90 -18.61 8.01 -5.04
N PRO A 91 -19.34 6.89 -4.88
CA PRO A 91 -20.68 6.75 -5.43
C PRO A 91 -21.58 7.95 -5.11
N GLN A 92 -22.40 8.39 -6.07
CA GLN A 92 -23.20 9.62 -5.93
C GLN A 92 -24.05 9.65 -4.64
N TRP A 93 -24.57 8.50 -4.22
CA TRP A 93 -25.34 8.40 -2.97
C TRP A 93 -24.53 8.69 -1.69
N VAL A 94 -23.20 8.50 -1.71
CA VAL A 94 -22.26 8.87 -0.64
C VAL A 94 -22.04 10.38 -0.65
N ARG A 95 -21.90 10.97 -1.84
CA ARG A 95 -21.80 12.43 -2.02
C ARG A 95 -23.06 13.14 -1.54
N ASP A 96 -24.24 12.58 -1.80
CA ASP A 96 -25.52 13.11 -1.34
C ASP A 96 -25.65 13.11 0.20
N ILE A 97 -24.98 12.18 0.89
CA ILE A 97 -24.84 12.20 2.36
C ILE A 97 -23.91 13.34 2.77
N GLY A 98 -22.80 13.52 2.07
CA GLY A 98 -21.85 14.61 2.33
C GLY A 98 -22.39 16.02 2.06
N VAL A 99 -23.44 16.15 1.25
CA VAL A 99 -24.21 17.41 1.12
C VAL A 99 -24.98 17.72 2.41
N LYS A 100 -25.46 16.71 3.12
CA LYS A 100 -26.25 16.86 4.36
C LYS A 100 -25.36 16.90 5.60
N ASP A 101 -24.27 16.14 5.60
CA ASP A 101 -23.26 16.10 6.64
C ASP A 101 -21.86 16.30 6.01
N PRO A 102 -21.38 17.55 5.92
CA PRO A 102 -20.07 17.82 5.36
C PRO A 102 -18.90 17.27 6.18
N GLY A 103 -19.15 16.81 7.43
CA GLY A 103 -18.16 16.21 8.32
C GLY A 103 -17.64 14.85 7.84
N ILE A 104 -18.33 14.22 6.87
CA ILE A 104 -17.90 12.93 6.33
C ILE A 104 -16.64 12.97 5.49
N PHE A 105 -16.20 14.17 5.10
CA PHE A 105 -15.06 14.40 4.23
C PHE A 105 -13.91 15.03 5.00
N TYR A 106 -12.70 14.70 4.58
CA TYR A 106 -11.54 15.44 5.07
C TYR A 106 -11.70 16.92 4.78
N THR A 107 -11.39 17.73 5.80
CA THR A 107 -11.65 19.16 5.78
C THR A 107 -10.39 19.92 6.11
N ASN A 108 -9.96 20.76 5.19
CA ASN A 108 -8.78 21.58 5.43
C ASN A 108 -9.09 22.76 6.37
N ARG A 109 -8.05 23.47 6.83
CA ARG A 109 -8.16 24.61 7.75
C ARG A 109 -8.99 25.79 7.21
N LYS A 110 -9.22 25.86 5.89
CA LYS A 110 -10.05 26.87 5.23
C LYS A 110 -11.51 26.42 5.05
N GLY A 111 -11.85 25.21 5.50
CA GLY A 111 -13.19 24.63 5.36
C GLY A 111 -13.46 23.95 4.01
N THR A 112 -12.46 23.82 3.14
CA THR A 112 -12.59 23.08 1.88
C THR A 112 -12.68 21.58 2.17
N ARG A 113 -13.64 20.92 1.53
CA ARG A 113 -13.93 19.49 1.71
C ARG A 113 -13.35 18.70 0.56
N ASP A 114 -12.66 17.62 0.89
CA ASP A 114 -12.14 16.63 -0.05
C ASP A 114 -13.18 15.52 -0.23
N GLN A 115 -13.84 15.49 -1.40
CA GLN A 115 -14.89 14.51 -1.71
C GLN A 115 -14.35 13.20 -2.29
N GLU A 116 -13.03 13.00 -2.28
CA GLU A 116 -12.37 11.80 -2.82
C GLU A 116 -12.20 10.73 -1.75
N TYR A 117 -12.18 11.14 -0.47
CA TYR A 117 -12.02 10.25 0.68
C TYR A 117 -13.02 10.52 1.79
N LEU A 118 -13.48 9.44 2.43
CA LEU A 118 -14.17 9.53 3.70
C LEU A 118 -13.17 9.89 4.81
N SER A 119 -13.55 10.84 5.66
CA SER A 119 -12.80 11.19 6.88
C SER A 119 -12.68 9.95 7.76
N MET A 120 -11.50 9.69 8.33
CA MET A 120 -11.31 8.59 9.29
C MET A 120 -12.26 8.69 10.51
N GLU A 121 -12.79 9.88 10.79
CA GLU A 121 -13.79 10.10 11.84
C GLU A 121 -15.12 9.39 11.57
N VAL A 122 -15.41 9.00 10.31
CA VAL A 122 -16.64 8.31 9.93
C VAL A 122 -16.54 6.80 9.83
N ASP A 123 -15.36 6.23 10.11
CA ASP A 123 -15.13 4.78 10.10
C ASP A 123 -16.03 4.04 11.09
N ASN A 124 -16.43 4.70 12.18
CA ASN A 124 -17.29 4.15 13.24
C ASN A 124 -18.68 4.81 13.31
N GLN A 125 -19.02 5.70 12.37
CA GLN A 125 -20.27 6.46 12.40
C GLN A 125 -21.29 5.82 11.45
N PRO A 126 -22.50 5.43 11.90
CA PRO A 126 -23.49 4.71 11.09
C PRO A 126 -24.28 5.61 10.11
N ILE A 127 -23.57 6.50 9.43
CA ILE A 127 -24.13 7.59 8.63
C ILE A 127 -24.49 7.19 7.19
N PHE A 128 -24.14 5.97 6.78
CA PHE A 128 -24.44 5.42 5.45
C PHE A 128 -25.68 4.53 5.47
N LYS A 129 -26.84 5.13 5.75
CA LYS A 129 -28.14 4.45 5.94
C LYS A 129 -28.12 3.45 7.10
N GLY A 130 -27.54 3.85 8.23
CA GLY A 130 -27.41 3.00 9.42
C GLY A 130 -26.15 2.13 9.43
N ARG A 131 -25.24 2.31 8.47
CA ARG A 131 -23.97 1.58 8.34
C ARG A 131 -22.76 2.50 8.45
N THR A 132 -21.65 2.00 8.96
CA THR A 132 -20.36 2.70 9.00
C THR A 132 -19.64 2.69 7.64
N ALA A 133 -18.57 3.50 7.49
CA ALA A 133 -17.78 3.51 6.25
C ALA A 133 -17.21 2.12 5.92
N VAL A 134 -16.75 1.40 6.95
CA VAL A 134 -16.28 0.01 6.85
C VAL A 134 -17.40 -0.90 6.36
N GLN A 135 -18.60 -0.79 6.96
CA GLN A 135 -19.79 -1.54 6.55
C GLN A 135 -20.31 -1.22 5.13
N CYS A 136 -19.79 -0.18 4.47
CA CYS A 136 -20.13 0.14 3.09
C CYS A 136 -19.29 -0.63 2.07
N TYR A 137 -18.07 -1.05 2.44
CA TYR A 137 -17.27 -1.98 1.67
C TYR A 137 -17.82 -3.41 1.77
N ASP A 138 -18.50 -3.71 2.89
CA ASP A 138 -19.08 -5.03 3.15
C ASP A 138 -20.02 -5.50 2.04
N LYS A 139 -20.86 -4.66 1.42
CA LYS A 139 -21.81 -5.19 0.41
C LYS A 139 -21.15 -5.78 -0.85
N TYR A 140 -19.99 -5.25 -1.26
CA TYR A 140 -19.26 -5.74 -2.44
C TYR A 140 -18.42 -6.95 -2.07
N LEU A 141 -17.79 -6.88 -0.91
CA LEU A 141 -17.02 -7.97 -0.31
C LEU A 141 -17.92 -9.16 0.04
N GLU A 142 -19.10 -8.93 0.58
CA GLU A 142 -20.13 -9.93 0.87
C GLU A 142 -20.64 -10.57 -0.42
N ALA A 143 -20.90 -9.77 -1.47
CA ALA A 143 -21.30 -10.31 -2.76
C ALA A 143 -20.20 -11.17 -3.41
N ASP A 144 -18.94 -10.74 -3.36
CA ASP A 144 -17.78 -11.51 -3.81
C ASP A 144 -17.62 -12.80 -2.98
N PHE A 145 -17.70 -12.70 -1.65
CA PHE A 145 -17.63 -13.83 -0.74
C PHE A 145 -18.72 -14.86 -1.05
N LYS A 146 -19.99 -14.45 -1.15
CA LYS A 146 -21.10 -15.36 -1.50
C LYS A 146 -20.90 -16.00 -2.86
N ALA A 147 -20.45 -15.23 -3.85
CA ALA A 147 -20.18 -15.77 -5.19
C ALA A 147 -19.02 -16.79 -5.17
N THR A 148 -17.97 -16.53 -4.40
CA THR A 148 -16.81 -17.40 -4.26
C THR A 148 -17.15 -18.66 -3.47
N ALA A 149 -17.93 -18.55 -2.39
CA ALA A 149 -18.43 -19.67 -1.61
C ALA A 149 -19.37 -20.57 -2.42
N ALA A 150 -20.28 -19.97 -3.22
CA ALA A 150 -21.13 -20.74 -4.13
C ALA A 150 -20.33 -21.51 -5.18
N LYS A 151 -19.25 -20.91 -5.73
CA LYS A 151 -18.35 -21.59 -6.68
C LYS A 151 -17.58 -22.75 -6.07
N THR A 152 -17.27 -22.70 -4.78
CA THR A 152 -16.60 -23.78 -4.05
C THR A 152 -17.54 -24.83 -3.49
N GLY A 153 -18.85 -24.74 -3.80
CA GLY A 153 -19.85 -25.74 -3.40
C GLY A 153 -20.52 -25.44 -2.06
N HIS A 154 -20.30 -24.25 -1.50
CA HIS A 154 -20.85 -23.82 -0.21
C HIS A 154 -21.69 -22.54 -0.33
N PRO A 155 -22.79 -22.54 -1.11
CA PRO A 155 -23.66 -21.37 -1.26
C PRO A 155 -24.36 -20.95 0.05
N GLU A 156 -24.35 -21.81 1.07
CA GLU A 156 -24.90 -21.53 2.40
C GLU A 156 -23.95 -20.72 3.30
N TRP A 157 -22.69 -20.53 2.90
CA TRP A 157 -21.74 -19.78 3.73
C TRP A 157 -21.95 -18.27 3.62
N GLU A 158 -22.07 -17.65 4.79
CA GLU A 158 -22.13 -16.21 5.02
C GLU A 158 -20.87 -15.73 5.73
N LEU A 159 -20.62 -14.41 5.72
CA LEU A 159 -19.53 -13.81 6.48
C LEU A 159 -19.63 -14.17 7.98
N PRO A 160 -18.52 -14.27 8.73
CA PRO A 160 -18.57 -14.53 10.17
C PRO A 160 -19.32 -13.42 10.90
N ASP A 161 -20.30 -13.81 11.72
CA ASP A 161 -21.10 -12.93 12.59
C ASP A 161 -20.76 -13.12 14.08
N ASP A 162 -19.72 -13.91 14.36
CA ASP A 162 -19.35 -14.41 15.69
C ASP A 162 -17.95 -13.95 16.14
N ALA A 163 -17.40 -12.94 15.46
CA ALA A 163 -16.06 -12.38 15.65
C ALA A 163 -15.94 -11.31 16.75
N GLY A 164 -17.06 -10.91 17.37
CA GLY A 164 -17.08 -9.88 18.42
C GLY A 164 -16.93 -8.46 17.90
N GLU A 165 -16.59 -7.54 18.82
CA GLU A 165 -16.42 -6.11 18.59
C GLU A 165 -14.95 -5.69 18.76
N TYR A 166 -14.60 -4.46 18.34
CA TYR A 166 -13.21 -3.99 18.23
C TYR A 166 -12.33 -4.17 19.49
N ASN A 167 -12.91 -4.03 20.68
CA ASN A 167 -12.17 -4.10 21.95
C ASN A 167 -12.27 -5.46 22.65
N ASP A 168 -12.90 -6.46 22.03
CA ASP A 168 -13.01 -7.80 22.61
C ASP A 168 -11.67 -8.53 22.58
N THR A 169 -11.39 -9.29 23.64
CA THR A 169 -10.26 -10.23 23.65
C THR A 169 -10.59 -11.46 22.81
N PRO A 170 -9.62 -12.15 22.20
CA PRO A 170 -9.87 -13.35 21.39
C PRO A 170 -10.77 -14.39 22.09
N ASP A 171 -10.51 -14.65 23.38
CA ASP A 171 -11.28 -15.62 24.20
C ASP A 171 -12.74 -15.23 24.46
N ALA A 172 -13.07 -13.94 24.30
CA ALA A 172 -14.43 -13.42 24.47
C ALA A 172 -15.29 -13.63 23.21
N THR A 173 -14.66 -14.00 22.09
CA THR A 173 -15.32 -14.18 20.80
C THR A 173 -15.47 -15.67 20.48
N LYS A 174 -16.53 -16.03 19.76
CA LYS A 174 -16.64 -17.41 19.27
C LYS A 174 -15.71 -17.65 18.11
N PHE A 175 -15.44 -16.65 17.28
CA PHE A 175 -14.59 -16.86 16.11
C PHE A 175 -13.15 -17.16 16.47
N PHE A 176 -12.56 -16.41 17.41
CA PHE A 176 -11.12 -16.42 17.70
C PHE A 176 -10.68 -17.24 18.94
N ALA A 177 -11.61 -17.70 19.78
CA ALA A 177 -11.24 -18.55 20.91
C ALA A 177 -10.68 -19.93 20.46
N GLU A 178 -9.94 -20.61 21.34
CA GLU A 178 -9.28 -21.90 21.07
C GLU A 178 -10.28 -22.99 20.59
N ASP A 179 -9.91 -23.74 19.54
CA ASP A 179 -10.72 -24.79 18.89
C ASP A 179 -12.09 -24.34 18.34
N ARG A 180 -12.19 -23.10 17.83
CA ARG A 180 -13.45 -22.53 17.31
C ARG A 180 -13.48 -22.24 15.80
N THR A 181 -14.41 -21.38 15.39
CA THR A 181 -14.86 -21.12 14.01
C THR A 181 -13.69 -20.85 13.07
N TYR A 182 -12.65 -20.10 13.48
CA TYR A 182 -11.48 -19.85 12.64
C TYR A 182 -10.74 -21.13 12.18
N THR A 183 -10.82 -22.22 12.96
CA THR A 183 -10.19 -23.51 12.63
C THR A 183 -11.05 -24.40 11.73
N THR A 184 -12.35 -24.11 11.64
CA THR A 184 -13.31 -24.84 10.80
C THR A 184 -13.01 -24.62 9.32
N GLU A 185 -13.58 -25.46 8.46
CA GLU A 185 -13.46 -25.30 7.01
C GLU A 185 -13.96 -23.92 6.54
N LYS A 186 -15.13 -23.50 7.02
CA LYS A 186 -15.71 -22.18 6.73
C LYS A 186 -14.80 -21.04 7.20
N GLY A 187 -14.26 -21.14 8.42
CA GLY A 187 -13.38 -20.09 8.98
C GLY A 187 -12.07 -19.97 8.23
N LYS A 188 -11.43 -21.09 7.88
CA LYS A 188 -10.23 -21.11 7.04
C LYS A 188 -10.51 -20.55 5.66
N PHE A 189 -11.62 -20.94 5.05
CA PHE A 189 -12.05 -20.40 3.75
C PHE A 189 -12.22 -18.88 3.80
N PHE A 190 -12.91 -18.35 4.82
CA PHE A 190 -13.06 -16.90 5.00
C PHE A 190 -11.72 -16.19 5.15
N LEU A 191 -10.84 -16.68 6.02
CA LEU A 191 -9.54 -16.07 6.27
C LEU A 191 -8.68 -16.05 5.01
N THR A 192 -8.66 -17.16 4.26
CA THR A 192 -7.96 -17.27 2.97
C THR A 192 -8.54 -16.30 1.94
N TRP A 193 -9.86 -16.32 1.74
CA TRP A 193 -10.51 -15.39 0.81
C TRP A 193 -10.19 -13.92 1.16
N TYR A 194 -10.28 -13.55 2.44
CA TYR A 194 -10.03 -12.18 2.88
C TYR A 194 -8.56 -11.76 2.65
N SER A 195 -7.60 -12.62 2.99
CA SER A 195 -6.18 -12.35 2.74
C SER A 195 -5.87 -12.28 1.24
N ASP A 196 -6.49 -13.14 0.44
CA ASP A 196 -6.29 -13.18 -1.02
C ASP A 196 -6.80 -11.87 -1.65
N LYS A 197 -7.92 -11.31 -1.19
CA LYS A 197 -8.42 -10.01 -1.68
C LYS A 197 -7.43 -8.87 -1.45
N LEU A 198 -6.70 -8.88 -0.34
CA LEU A 198 -5.66 -7.88 -0.07
C LEU A 198 -4.46 -8.05 -0.99
N ILE A 199 -4.06 -9.29 -1.28
CA ILE A 199 -2.96 -9.61 -2.20
C ILE A 199 -3.34 -9.23 -3.63
N GLU A 200 -4.51 -9.67 -4.11
CA GLU A 200 -5.05 -9.34 -5.44
C GLU A 200 -5.11 -7.82 -5.65
N HIS A 201 -5.56 -7.07 -4.63
CA HIS A 201 -5.62 -5.62 -4.69
C HIS A 201 -4.23 -4.99 -4.78
N ALA A 202 -3.28 -5.46 -3.97
CA ALA A 202 -1.90 -4.97 -4.00
C ALA A 202 -1.24 -5.25 -5.36
N ASP A 203 -1.44 -6.45 -5.93
CA ASP A 203 -0.91 -6.84 -7.23
C ASP A 203 -1.44 -5.92 -8.34
N GLN A 204 -2.75 -5.66 -8.38
CA GLN A 204 -3.35 -4.75 -9.37
C GLN A 204 -2.76 -3.34 -9.30
N ILE A 205 -2.61 -2.78 -8.09
CA ILE A 205 -2.01 -1.45 -7.92
C ILE A 205 -0.53 -1.45 -8.33
N LEU A 206 0.21 -2.50 -7.98
CA LEU A 206 1.63 -2.62 -8.35
C LEU A 206 1.83 -2.80 -9.85
N ASP A 207 0.93 -3.49 -10.54
CA ASP A 207 0.94 -3.61 -12.00
C ASP A 207 0.78 -2.24 -12.66
N GLU A 208 -0.21 -1.45 -12.25
CA GLU A 208 -0.41 -0.09 -12.76
C GLU A 208 0.80 0.82 -12.44
N ALA A 209 1.36 0.71 -11.23
CA ALA A 209 2.56 1.44 -10.86
C ALA A 209 3.78 1.03 -11.71
N ASN A 210 3.96 -0.27 -11.99
CA ASN A 210 5.02 -0.75 -12.87
C ASN A 210 4.87 -0.20 -14.29
N GLN A 211 3.65 -0.11 -14.82
CA GLN A 211 3.40 0.52 -16.12
C GLN A 211 3.72 2.02 -16.09
N ALA A 212 3.26 2.74 -15.06
CA ALA A 212 3.49 4.18 -14.93
C ALA A 212 4.98 4.53 -14.83
N PHE A 213 5.80 3.66 -14.23
CA PHE A 213 7.24 3.88 -14.04
C PHE A 213 8.11 3.01 -14.97
N LEU A 214 7.54 2.44 -16.03
CA LEU A 214 8.27 1.57 -16.96
C LEU A 214 9.48 2.31 -17.57
N GLY A 215 10.66 1.70 -17.47
CA GLY A 215 11.93 2.28 -17.96
C GLY A 215 12.61 3.27 -16.99
N CYS A 216 11.98 3.61 -15.87
CA CYS A 216 12.60 4.45 -14.84
C CYS A 216 13.61 3.64 -14.01
N LYS A 217 14.74 4.27 -13.62
CA LYS A 217 15.73 3.68 -12.72
C LYS A 217 15.30 3.83 -11.26
N MET A 218 14.27 3.11 -10.86
CA MET A 218 13.76 3.10 -9.49
C MET A 218 13.29 1.70 -9.08
N LYS A 219 13.01 1.54 -7.79
CA LYS A 219 12.39 0.33 -7.23
C LYS A 219 11.05 0.72 -6.64
N LEU A 220 10.02 -0.05 -6.94
CA LEU A 220 8.74 0.05 -6.24
C LEU A 220 8.83 -0.65 -4.89
N ALA A 221 8.09 -0.15 -3.92
CA ALA A 221 7.98 -0.73 -2.59
C ALA A 221 6.57 -0.48 -2.05
N ALA A 222 6.05 -1.46 -1.31
CA ALA A 222 4.80 -1.36 -0.56
C ALA A 222 5.10 -1.41 0.95
N LYS A 223 4.17 -0.88 1.76
CA LYS A 223 4.26 -0.93 3.22
C LYS A 223 3.30 -1.98 3.74
N VAL A 224 3.81 -2.94 4.51
CA VAL A 224 3.01 -3.97 5.18
C VAL A 224 2.91 -3.60 6.66
N CYS A 225 1.69 -3.63 7.21
CA CYS A 225 1.48 -3.41 8.63
C CYS A 225 1.86 -4.68 9.42
N ILE A 226 2.46 -4.50 10.60
CA ILE A 226 2.64 -5.58 11.58
C ILE A 226 1.58 -5.33 12.65
N ILE A 227 0.64 -6.28 12.75
CA ILE A 227 -0.52 -6.24 13.67
C ILE A 227 -0.18 -7.04 14.92
#